data_AF-A0A9P6CI21-F1
#
_entry.id   AF-A0A9P6CI21-F1
#
_cell.length_a   1.000
_cell.length_b   1.000
_cell.length_c   1.000
_cell.angle_alpha   90.00
_cell.angle_beta   90.00
_cell.angle_gamma   90.00
#
_symmetry.space_group_name_H-M   'P 1'
#
loop_
_entity.id
_entity.type
_entity.pdbx_description
1 polymer ?
#
loop_
_entity_poly.entity_id
_entity_poly.type
_entity_poly.pdbx_seq_one_letter_code
_entity_poly.pdbx_strand_id
1 'polypeptide(L)'
;MSRFGGHKTSGSIQWLHDITTVFPLLPSLIAYVGPSWSLPPFTPRQFIYSNDLIPFLFAPWSTAASFSTLLSRGFQVFLFWRLPEVSVLYCYPLWILIALLRMITGYVLSRSVGWAYPSLFRHWALYETSGGFGPPIVAYLLLFGGTEILKKNFVPNLKGRELQAVVGICALLSWLDDAPWTYGVAIILGATCALGHGLLNTSIKRTAHPLMLDGQKSRPALRKQTLMGSVMLSLFAISLPHGLYRLTGTSAPPEMPPSPSHNSPLLEILILSHPRPNVTAATAIMKTTLNSYLPFLSPNVALSAFTHSTDHQAFMNARDTFKNTNIDFFVDSDSHPDAISGQYLHLAEAFRWTSEKQASQAEWIMLVEDDFPLCGGEAGWNVVKNVMGVLEHNRVDSKQTSRKLGGFVGTGGSGLIIHHTLLPILILLMNTHAEISSKISPNATRRPADLVIQDCLLGADPLCPRQESGGGGLVITSRLIMDHIGGMATTNKYKAYNEDKWRCGWRHPFHGRPEVEVVVV
;
A
#
# COMPACT_ATOMS: atom_id res chain seq x y z
N MET A 1 14.20 -44.31 8.10
CA MET A 1 14.55 -44.32 6.67
C MET A 1 15.83 -45.11 6.48
N SER A 2 15.71 -46.42 6.49
CA SER A 2 16.74 -47.34 6.02
C SER A 2 15.99 -48.50 5.37
N ARG A 3 16.28 -48.71 4.09
CA ARG A 3 15.74 -49.77 3.20
C ARG A 3 14.24 -49.67 2.88
N PHE A 4 13.89 -48.68 2.07
CA PHE A 4 12.93 -48.97 0.99
C PHE A 4 13.74 -49.55 -0.17
N GLY A 5 13.36 -50.74 -0.63
CA GLY A 5 13.97 -51.42 -1.76
C GLY A 5 13.93 -50.55 -3.00
N GLY A 6 15.05 -50.50 -3.72
CA GLY A 6 15.23 -49.72 -4.93
C GLY A 6 14.40 -50.26 -6.08
N HIS A 7 13.15 -49.84 -6.18
CA HIS A 7 12.49 -49.76 -7.48
C HIS A 7 13.01 -48.52 -8.20
N LYS A 8 13.42 -48.69 -9.46
CA LYS A 8 13.93 -47.66 -10.39
C LYS A 8 12.86 -46.61 -10.73
N THR A 9 12.43 -45.79 -9.77
CA THR A 9 11.70 -44.54 -10.02
C THR A 9 12.64 -43.34 -10.20
N SER A 10 13.97 -43.58 -10.13
CA SER A 10 15.02 -42.57 -10.16
C SER A 10 15.05 -41.69 -11.42
N GLY A 11 14.65 -42.20 -12.59
CA GLY A 11 14.73 -41.42 -13.83
C GLY A 11 13.75 -40.26 -13.92
N SER A 12 12.53 -40.41 -13.38
CA SER A 12 11.48 -39.40 -13.53
C SER A 12 11.65 -38.20 -12.60
N ILE A 13 12.22 -38.40 -11.41
CA ILE A 13 12.41 -37.34 -10.41
C ILE A 13 13.66 -36.51 -10.75
N GLN A 14 14.70 -37.14 -11.28
CA GLN A 14 15.94 -36.46 -11.68
C GLN A 14 15.69 -35.35 -12.72
N TRP A 15 14.92 -35.64 -13.77
CA TRP A 15 14.62 -34.65 -14.81
C TRP A 15 13.82 -33.47 -14.27
N LEU A 16 12.83 -33.74 -13.40
CA LEU A 16 12.05 -32.68 -12.73
C LEU A 16 12.96 -31.81 -11.85
N HIS A 17 13.91 -32.43 -11.15
CA HIS A 17 14.88 -31.73 -10.33
C HIS A 17 15.83 -30.86 -11.16
N ASP A 18 16.39 -31.40 -12.24
CA ASP A 18 17.34 -30.68 -13.10
C ASP A 18 16.67 -29.48 -13.76
N ILE A 19 15.44 -29.65 -14.25
CA ILE A 19 14.63 -28.53 -14.76
C ILE A 19 14.39 -27.52 -13.64
N THR A 20 13.81 -27.93 -12.52
CA THR A 20 13.41 -27.01 -11.45
C THR A 20 14.60 -26.29 -10.82
N THR A 21 15.79 -26.87 -10.87
CA THR A 21 17.01 -26.23 -10.37
C THR A 21 17.37 -25.00 -11.21
N VAL A 22 17.24 -25.08 -12.53
CA VAL A 22 17.59 -23.96 -13.44
C VAL A 22 16.40 -23.02 -13.69
N PHE A 23 15.18 -23.54 -13.55
CA PHE A 23 13.94 -22.84 -13.89
C PHE A 23 13.73 -21.48 -13.17
N PRO A 24 14.19 -21.23 -11.93
CA PRO A 24 14.09 -19.91 -11.29
C PRO A 24 14.82 -18.78 -12.03
N LEU A 25 15.86 -19.10 -12.81
CA LEU A 25 16.61 -18.11 -13.62
C LEU A 25 16.01 -17.92 -15.01
N LEU A 26 15.38 -18.94 -15.57
CA LEU A 26 14.95 -18.95 -16.97
C LEU A 26 14.01 -17.78 -17.32
N PRO A 27 12.96 -17.46 -16.54
CA PRO A 27 12.10 -16.29 -16.81
C PRO A 27 12.87 -14.97 -16.85
N SER A 28 13.89 -14.82 -15.99
CA SER A 28 14.73 -13.61 -15.97
C SER A 28 15.64 -13.53 -17.20
N LEU A 29 16.17 -14.67 -17.66
CA LEU A 29 16.97 -14.75 -18.89
C LEU A 29 16.12 -14.51 -20.14
N ILE A 30 14.90 -15.04 -20.18
CA ILE A 30 13.95 -14.80 -21.28
C ILE A 30 13.55 -13.32 -21.32
N ALA A 31 13.21 -12.73 -20.18
CA ALA A 31 12.84 -11.32 -20.10
C ALA A 31 13.98 -10.38 -20.51
N TYR A 32 15.24 -10.78 -20.29
CA TYR A 32 16.41 -10.05 -20.77
C TYR A 32 16.47 -9.98 -22.32
N VAL A 33 16.04 -11.05 -23.00
CA VAL A 33 15.99 -11.11 -24.48
C VAL A 33 14.69 -10.49 -25.02
N GLY A 34 13.58 -10.65 -24.31
CA GLY A 34 12.26 -10.18 -24.70
C GLY A 34 11.50 -9.59 -23.51
N PRO A 35 11.58 -8.26 -23.26
CA PRO A 35 10.99 -7.62 -22.09
C PRO A 35 9.46 -7.77 -21.99
N SER A 36 8.79 -8.03 -23.11
CA SER A 36 7.35 -8.29 -23.17
C SER A 36 6.94 -9.60 -22.49
N TRP A 37 7.86 -10.55 -22.33
CA TRP A 37 7.65 -11.80 -21.62
C TRP A 37 8.17 -11.66 -20.20
N SER A 38 7.30 -11.25 -19.27
CA SER A 38 7.61 -11.23 -17.84
C SER A 38 6.50 -11.89 -17.03
N LEU A 39 6.89 -12.79 -16.13
CA LEU A 39 5.98 -13.32 -15.13
C LEU A 39 5.94 -12.36 -13.93
N PRO A 40 4.74 -11.93 -13.48
CA PRO A 40 4.62 -10.95 -12.42
C PRO A 40 4.96 -11.55 -11.05
N PRO A 41 5.57 -10.76 -10.14
CA PRO A 41 5.70 -11.15 -8.74
C PRO A 41 4.34 -11.11 -8.03
N PHE A 42 4.21 -11.89 -6.96
CA PHE A 42 3.03 -11.96 -6.11
C PHE A 42 3.02 -10.84 -5.08
N THR A 43 1.87 -10.18 -4.94
CA THR A 43 1.51 -9.31 -3.83
C THR A 43 0.13 -9.72 -3.31
N PRO A 44 -0.12 -9.71 -1.99
CA PRO A 44 -1.45 -10.02 -1.45
C PRO A 44 -2.59 -9.18 -2.04
N ARG A 45 -2.34 -7.93 -2.44
CA ARG A 45 -3.37 -7.06 -3.02
C ARG A 45 -3.95 -7.57 -4.34
N GLN A 46 -3.15 -8.20 -5.20
CA GLN A 46 -3.61 -8.69 -6.51
C GLN A 46 -4.76 -9.68 -6.34
N PHE A 47 -4.67 -10.56 -5.35
CA PHE A 47 -5.77 -11.47 -5.04
C PHE A 47 -6.90 -10.78 -4.29
N ILE A 48 -6.60 -10.06 -3.20
CA ILE A 48 -7.62 -9.49 -2.30
C ILE A 48 -8.52 -8.45 -3.01
N TYR A 49 -7.97 -7.71 -3.99
CA TYR A 49 -8.67 -6.59 -4.64
C TYR A 49 -8.96 -6.83 -6.12
N SER A 50 -8.14 -7.60 -6.83
CA SER A 50 -8.29 -7.83 -8.27
C SER A 50 -8.73 -9.24 -8.63
N ASN A 51 -8.80 -10.16 -7.65
CA ASN A 51 -9.03 -11.59 -7.88
C ASN A 51 -8.05 -12.21 -8.88
N ASP A 52 -6.85 -11.65 -9.02
CA ASP A 52 -5.84 -12.15 -9.94
C ASP A 52 -5.04 -13.29 -9.32
N LEU A 53 -5.26 -14.49 -9.87
CA LEU A 53 -4.62 -15.73 -9.44
C LEU A 53 -3.27 -15.99 -10.12
N ILE A 54 -2.95 -15.30 -11.22
CA ILE A 54 -1.75 -15.61 -12.01
C ILE A 54 -0.47 -15.36 -11.18
N PRO A 55 -0.27 -14.18 -10.55
CA PRO A 55 0.89 -13.96 -9.70
C PRO A 55 0.97 -14.94 -8.52
N PHE A 56 -0.18 -15.29 -7.93
CA PHE A 56 -0.25 -16.24 -6.81
C PHE A 56 0.31 -17.62 -7.20
N LEU A 57 -0.02 -18.12 -8.38
CA LEU A 57 0.42 -19.43 -8.85
C LEU A 57 1.86 -19.42 -9.39
N PHE A 58 2.25 -18.36 -10.11
CA PHE A 58 3.48 -18.36 -10.90
C PHE A 58 4.63 -17.52 -10.32
N ALA A 59 4.44 -16.83 -9.21
CA ALA A 59 5.50 -16.02 -8.59
C ALA A 59 6.81 -16.76 -8.23
N PRO A 60 6.86 -18.08 -7.95
CA PRO A 60 8.14 -18.79 -7.83
C PRO A 60 9.03 -18.68 -9.08
N TRP A 61 8.44 -18.33 -10.22
CA TRP A 61 9.07 -18.10 -11.51
C TRP A 61 8.93 -16.65 -11.98
N SER A 62 8.63 -15.71 -11.07
CA SER A 62 8.57 -14.29 -11.41
C SER A 62 9.94 -13.79 -11.92
N THR A 63 9.91 -12.89 -12.89
CA THR A 63 11.08 -12.19 -13.40
C THR A 63 11.78 -11.40 -12.28
N ALA A 64 13.11 -11.41 -12.25
CA ALA A 64 13.88 -10.55 -11.34
C ALA A 64 13.69 -9.07 -11.69
N ALA A 65 13.15 -8.28 -10.77
CA ALA A 65 12.90 -6.85 -10.96
C ALA A 65 14.15 -5.97 -10.74
N SER A 66 15.18 -6.51 -10.09
CA SER A 66 16.42 -5.81 -9.77
C SER A 66 17.62 -6.77 -9.81
N PHE A 67 18.84 -6.22 -9.90
CA PHE A 67 20.06 -7.01 -9.81
C PHE A 67 20.16 -7.81 -8.50
N SER A 68 19.70 -7.23 -7.39
CA SER A 68 19.63 -7.92 -6.09
C SER A 68 18.74 -9.16 -6.15
N THR A 69 17.53 -9.04 -6.73
CA THR A 69 16.64 -10.19 -6.92
C THR A 69 17.22 -11.23 -7.89
N LEU A 70 17.98 -10.81 -8.91
CA LEU A 70 18.68 -11.72 -9.82
C LEU A 70 19.76 -12.53 -9.08
N LEU A 71 20.55 -11.89 -8.21
CA LEU A 71 21.50 -12.57 -7.33
C LEU A 71 20.80 -13.55 -6.39
N SER A 72 19.63 -13.18 -5.85
CA SER A 72 18.78 -14.10 -5.07
C SER A 72 18.42 -15.34 -5.88
N ARG A 73 17.96 -15.19 -7.14
CA ARG A 73 17.66 -16.33 -8.02
C ARG A 73 18.89 -17.21 -8.25
N GLY A 74 20.05 -16.62 -8.52
CA GLY A 74 21.31 -17.35 -8.65
C GLY A 74 21.65 -18.17 -7.39
N PHE A 75 21.47 -17.59 -6.21
CA PHE A 75 21.69 -18.29 -4.94
C PHE A 75 20.66 -19.41 -4.71
N GLN A 76 19.39 -19.21 -5.09
CA GLN A 76 18.35 -20.24 -5.00
C GLN A 76 18.66 -21.43 -5.91
N VAL A 77 19.15 -21.20 -7.14
CA VAL A 77 19.62 -22.27 -8.04
C VAL A 77 20.78 -23.04 -7.41
N PHE A 78 21.76 -22.34 -6.84
CA PHE A 78 22.86 -22.97 -6.12
C PHE A 78 22.39 -23.81 -4.93
N LEU A 79 21.40 -23.32 -4.17
CA LEU A 79 20.81 -24.09 -3.07
C LEU A 79 20.10 -25.33 -3.59
N PHE A 80 19.24 -25.23 -4.61
CA PHE A 80 18.55 -26.39 -5.17
C PHE A 80 19.52 -27.47 -5.66
N TRP A 81 20.60 -27.09 -6.33
CA TRP A 81 21.66 -28.03 -6.75
C TRP A 81 22.23 -28.85 -5.58
N ARG A 82 22.23 -28.27 -4.38
CA ARG A 82 22.75 -28.89 -3.15
C ARG A 82 21.69 -29.50 -2.26
N LEU A 83 20.40 -29.25 -2.52
CA LEU A 83 19.30 -29.84 -1.78
C LEU A 83 18.99 -31.25 -2.32
N PRO A 84 18.32 -32.11 -1.53
CA PRO A 84 17.82 -33.38 -2.03
C PRO A 84 16.84 -33.18 -3.19
N GLU A 85 16.81 -34.08 -4.18
CA GLU A 85 15.92 -33.96 -5.34
C GLU A 85 14.44 -33.80 -4.97
N VAL A 86 14.02 -34.48 -3.90
CA VAL A 86 12.65 -34.40 -3.36
C VAL A 86 12.27 -33.01 -2.87
N SER A 87 13.23 -32.11 -2.60
CA SER A 87 12.96 -30.76 -2.10
C SER A 87 12.06 -29.96 -3.04
N VAL A 88 12.20 -30.15 -4.36
CA VAL A 88 11.36 -29.54 -5.40
C VAL A 88 9.87 -29.85 -5.19
N LEU A 89 9.56 -31.10 -4.85
CA LEU A 89 8.17 -31.54 -4.63
C LEU A 89 7.54 -30.90 -3.40
N TYR A 90 8.34 -30.45 -2.42
CA TYR A 90 7.85 -29.79 -1.22
C TYR A 90 7.83 -28.27 -1.34
N CYS A 91 8.78 -27.67 -2.06
CA CYS A 91 8.92 -26.22 -2.13
C CYS A 91 7.71 -25.54 -2.80
N TYR A 92 7.14 -26.13 -3.85
CA TYR A 92 5.97 -25.51 -4.49
C TYR A 92 4.69 -25.57 -3.61
N PRO A 93 4.32 -26.71 -2.99
CA PRO A 93 3.23 -26.71 -1.99
C PRO A 93 3.48 -25.75 -0.81
N LEU A 94 4.73 -25.66 -0.34
CA LEU A 94 5.10 -24.70 0.70
C LEU A 94 4.90 -23.26 0.23
N TRP A 95 5.23 -22.94 -1.03
CA TRP A 95 4.94 -21.64 -1.62
C TRP A 95 3.46 -21.31 -1.56
N ILE A 96 2.59 -22.22 -2.01
CA ILE A 96 1.13 -22.01 -1.99
C ILE A 96 0.65 -21.70 -0.56
N LEU A 97 1.12 -22.46 0.42
CA LEU A 97 0.78 -22.22 1.84
C LEU A 97 1.30 -20.87 2.35
N ILE A 98 2.53 -20.49 1.99
CA ILE A 98 3.12 -19.18 2.34
C ILE A 98 2.29 -18.05 1.73
N ALA A 99 1.95 -18.15 0.44
CA ALA A 99 1.17 -17.15 -0.27
C ALA A 99 -0.24 -17.00 0.34
N LEU A 100 -0.93 -18.11 0.67
CA LEU A 100 -2.21 -18.09 1.39
C LEU A 100 -2.10 -17.38 2.75
N LEU A 101 -1.10 -17.74 3.55
CA LEU A 101 -0.87 -17.10 4.85
C LEU A 101 -0.50 -15.62 4.71
N ARG A 102 0.22 -15.24 3.65
CA ARG A 102 0.52 -13.84 3.32
C ARG A 102 -0.74 -13.06 2.95
N MET A 103 -1.69 -13.67 2.23
CA MET A 103 -3.00 -13.05 1.97
C MET A 103 -3.78 -12.82 3.25
N ILE A 104 -3.86 -13.82 4.13
CA ILE A 104 -4.53 -13.68 5.43
C ILE A 104 -3.87 -12.58 6.26
N THR A 105 -2.54 -12.57 6.35
CA THR A 105 -1.77 -11.56 7.08
C THR A 105 -2.01 -10.16 6.52
N GLY A 106 -1.95 -10.01 5.19
CA GLY A 106 -2.23 -8.75 4.51
C GLY A 106 -3.67 -8.28 4.76
N TYR A 107 -4.66 -9.18 4.67
CA TYR A 107 -6.06 -8.88 4.94
C TYR A 107 -6.31 -8.45 6.39
N VAL A 108 -5.75 -9.16 7.37
CA VAL A 108 -5.93 -8.84 8.79
C VAL A 108 -5.30 -7.48 9.14
N LEU A 109 -4.05 -7.26 8.73
CA LEU A 109 -3.27 -6.06 9.05
C LEU A 109 -3.65 -4.83 8.22
N SER A 110 -4.51 -4.96 7.19
CA SER A 110 -4.97 -3.83 6.40
C SER A 110 -6.50 -3.67 6.43
N ARG A 111 -7.24 -4.71 6.08
CA ARG A 111 -8.71 -4.68 5.89
C ARG A 111 -9.50 -5.00 7.15
N SER A 112 -9.09 -5.98 7.97
CA SER A 112 -9.90 -6.41 9.13
C SER A 112 -9.71 -5.52 10.34
N VAL A 113 -8.45 -5.28 10.71
CA VAL A 113 -8.10 -4.58 11.96
C VAL A 113 -7.45 -3.24 11.66
N GLY A 114 -6.65 -3.17 10.60
CA GLY A 114 -5.91 -1.95 10.22
C GLY A 114 -6.79 -0.75 9.84
N TRP A 115 -8.07 -0.94 9.51
CA TRP A 115 -8.99 0.17 9.25
C TRP A 115 -9.52 0.85 10.52
N ALA A 116 -9.69 0.09 11.61
CA ALA A 116 -10.22 0.59 12.89
C ALA A 116 -9.12 0.86 13.93
N TYR A 117 -7.96 0.22 13.79
CA TYR A 117 -6.81 0.38 14.69
C TYR A 117 -5.56 0.80 13.90
N PRO A 118 -5.35 2.11 13.67
CA PRO A 118 -4.20 2.66 12.93
C PRO A 118 -2.83 2.12 13.33
N SER A 119 -2.65 1.78 14.61
CA SER A 119 -1.41 1.23 15.18
C SER A 119 -1.09 -0.18 14.66
N LEU A 120 -2.12 -0.96 14.31
CA LEU A 120 -2.00 -2.31 13.77
C LEU A 120 -1.93 -2.31 12.24
N PHE A 121 -2.19 -1.18 11.59
CA PHE A 121 -2.08 -1.05 10.14
C PHE A 121 -0.64 -1.22 9.66
N ARG A 122 -0.42 -2.19 8.76
CA ARG A 122 0.90 -2.46 8.15
C ARG A 122 0.80 -2.45 6.63
N HIS A 123 1.12 -1.30 6.02
CA HIS A 123 1.11 -1.12 4.56
C HIS A 123 1.90 -2.21 3.82
N TRP A 124 3.14 -2.46 4.23
CA TRP A 124 4.05 -3.41 3.59
C TRP A 124 3.53 -4.85 3.56
N ALA A 125 2.72 -5.25 4.54
CA ALA A 125 2.12 -6.58 4.53
C ALA A 125 1.19 -6.80 3.33
N LEU A 126 0.66 -5.75 2.70
CA LEU A 126 -0.21 -5.84 1.53
C LEU A 126 0.54 -5.62 0.19
N TYR A 127 1.61 -4.81 0.21
CA TYR A 127 2.30 -4.31 -0.99
C TYR A 127 3.65 -4.95 -1.27
N GLU A 128 4.28 -5.58 -0.28
CA GLU A 128 5.55 -6.30 -0.49
C GLU A 128 5.40 -7.32 -1.62
N THR A 129 6.25 -7.17 -2.63
CA THR A 129 6.37 -8.09 -3.75
C THR A 129 7.16 -9.31 -3.32
N SER A 130 6.76 -10.46 -3.84
CA SER A 130 7.42 -11.71 -3.53
C SER A 130 7.46 -12.60 -4.76
N GLY A 131 8.55 -13.34 -4.89
CA GLY A 131 8.75 -14.28 -5.97
C GLY A 131 9.96 -15.15 -5.73
N GLY A 132 10.20 -16.09 -6.63
CA GLY A 132 11.24 -17.09 -6.48
C GLY A 132 10.89 -18.15 -5.44
N PHE A 133 11.82 -19.09 -5.26
CA PHE A 133 11.73 -20.19 -4.32
C PHE A 133 12.42 -19.94 -2.98
N GLY A 134 12.98 -18.75 -2.77
CA GLY A 134 13.69 -18.45 -1.54
C GLY A 134 12.85 -18.66 -0.26
N PRO A 135 11.61 -18.10 -0.16
CA PRO A 135 10.74 -18.36 0.99
C PRO A 135 10.43 -19.84 1.23
N PRO A 136 9.98 -20.65 0.24
CA PRO A 136 9.74 -22.07 0.47
C PRO A 136 11.02 -22.89 0.74
N ILE A 137 12.19 -22.50 0.19
CA ILE A 137 13.47 -23.12 0.57
C ILE A 137 13.75 -22.91 2.06
N VAL A 138 13.55 -21.69 2.57
CA VAL A 138 13.71 -21.40 4.01
C VAL A 138 12.74 -22.22 4.86
N ALA A 139 11.47 -22.27 4.48
CA ALA A 139 10.48 -23.09 5.18
C ALA A 139 10.85 -24.59 5.14
N TYR A 140 11.34 -25.08 4.00
CA TYR A 140 11.82 -26.46 3.82
C TYR A 140 13.01 -26.78 4.73
N LEU A 141 14.01 -25.90 4.79
CA LEU A 141 15.17 -26.05 5.67
C LEU A 141 14.76 -26.09 7.15
N LEU A 142 13.80 -25.28 7.58
CA LEU A 142 13.30 -25.33 8.95
C LEU A 142 12.49 -26.59 9.25
N LEU A 143 11.68 -27.04 8.30
CA LEU A 143 10.80 -28.20 8.45
C LEU A 143 11.57 -29.53 8.50
N PHE A 144 12.51 -29.73 7.58
CA PHE A 144 13.20 -31.02 7.39
C PHE A 144 14.57 -31.12 8.04
N GLY A 145 14.98 -30.12 8.83
CA GLY A 145 16.26 -30.15 9.55
C GLY A 145 17.43 -29.78 8.66
N GLY A 146 17.41 -28.55 8.16
CA GLY A 146 18.41 -27.96 7.25
C GLY A 146 19.84 -28.08 7.78
N THR A 147 20.03 -28.23 9.08
CA THR A 147 21.35 -28.46 9.68
C THR A 147 22.04 -29.72 9.15
N GLU A 148 21.32 -30.83 9.02
CA GLU A 148 21.86 -32.08 8.49
C GLU A 148 22.08 -32.00 6.98
N ILE A 149 21.19 -31.31 6.28
CA ILE A 149 21.28 -31.09 4.83
C ILE A 149 22.51 -30.22 4.51
N LEU A 150 22.68 -29.13 5.24
CA LEU A 150 23.80 -28.20 5.07
C LEU A 150 25.13 -28.86 5.44
N LYS A 151 25.18 -29.60 6.56
CA LYS A 151 26.37 -30.32 7.00
C LYS A 151 26.82 -31.37 5.98
N LYS A 152 25.88 -32.09 5.37
CA LYS A 152 26.18 -33.13 4.38
C LYS A 152 26.64 -32.54 3.05
N ASN A 153 26.03 -31.44 2.61
CA ASN A 153 26.15 -30.99 1.21
C ASN A 153 27.01 -29.73 1.01
N PHE A 154 27.27 -28.93 2.05
CA PHE A 154 27.97 -27.63 1.93
C PHE A 154 29.32 -27.59 2.65
N VAL A 155 29.36 -27.77 3.97
CA VAL A 155 30.61 -27.65 4.74
C VAL A 155 30.66 -28.71 5.83
N PRO A 156 31.49 -29.77 5.68
CA PRO A 156 31.57 -30.86 6.66
C PRO A 156 32.05 -30.40 8.05
N ASN A 157 32.70 -29.24 8.12
CA ASN A 157 33.24 -28.64 9.35
C ASN A 157 32.26 -27.72 10.10
N LEU A 158 30.99 -27.64 9.71
CA LEU A 158 29.98 -26.78 10.36
C LEU A 158 29.50 -27.23 11.75
N LYS A 159 30.19 -28.17 12.42
CA LYS A 159 29.74 -28.75 13.71
C LYS A 159 29.43 -27.66 14.73
N GLY A 160 28.16 -27.52 15.10
CA GLY A 160 27.67 -26.56 16.09
C GLY A 160 27.32 -25.15 15.55
N ARG A 161 27.50 -24.89 14.25
CA ARG A 161 27.15 -23.61 13.58
C ARG A 161 26.05 -23.76 12.53
N GLU A 162 25.44 -24.94 12.43
CA GLU A 162 24.46 -25.23 11.39
C GLU A 162 23.21 -24.32 11.50
N LEU A 163 22.83 -23.94 12.72
CA LEU A 163 21.74 -23.01 12.98
C LEU A 163 22.04 -21.60 12.43
N GLN A 164 23.26 -21.14 12.64
CA GLN A 164 23.72 -19.83 12.15
C GLN A 164 23.73 -19.81 10.62
N ALA A 165 24.04 -20.94 9.98
CA ALA A 165 23.98 -21.05 8.52
C ALA A 165 22.54 -20.95 7.99
N VAL A 166 21.55 -21.59 8.63
CA VAL A 166 20.13 -21.46 8.23
C VAL A 166 19.64 -20.03 8.41
N VAL A 167 19.96 -19.40 9.55
CA VAL A 167 19.64 -17.98 9.81
C VAL A 167 20.31 -17.06 8.78
N GLY A 168 21.58 -17.30 8.46
CA GLY A 168 22.34 -16.53 7.48
C GLY A 168 21.77 -16.66 6.06
N ILE A 169 21.40 -17.87 5.64
CA ILE A 169 20.71 -18.12 4.36
C ILE A 169 19.38 -17.36 4.31
N CYS A 170 18.60 -17.43 5.40
CA CYS A 170 17.32 -16.75 5.49
C CYS A 170 17.48 -15.22 5.41
N ALA A 171 18.43 -14.65 6.15
CA ALA A 171 18.71 -13.23 6.14
C ALA A 171 19.17 -12.77 4.75
N LEU A 172 20.15 -13.47 4.16
CA LEU A 172 20.69 -13.16 2.84
C LEU A 172 19.59 -13.17 1.77
N LEU A 173 18.81 -14.25 1.70
CA LEU A 173 17.73 -14.37 0.72
C LEU A 173 16.64 -13.32 0.94
N SER A 174 16.24 -13.07 2.19
CA SER A 174 15.26 -12.05 2.53
C SER A 174 15.71 -10.64 2.16
N TRP A 175 17.00 -10.33 2.33
CA TRP A 175 17.55 -9.02 1.98
C TRP A 175 17.73 -8.86 0.48
N LEU A 176 18.14 -9.92 -0.22
CA LEU A 176 18.29 -9.88 -1.67
C LEU A 176 16.94 -9.75 -2.39
N ASP A 177 15.90 -10.41 -1.88
CA ASP A 177 14.53 -10.32 -2.40
C ASP A 177 13.75 -9.08 -1.91
N ASP A 178 14.25 -8.37 -0.90
CA ASP A 178 13.54 -7.28 -0.20
C ASP A 178 12.12 -7.66 0.28
N ALA A 179 11.97 -8.87 0.82
CA ALA A 179 10.66 -9.47 1.14
C ALA A 179 10.52 -9.96 2.60
N PRO A 180 10.82 -9.13 3.62
CA PRO A 180 10.86 -9.56 5.03
C PRO A 180 9.55 -10.17 5.55
N TRP A 181 8.37 -9.72 5.12
CA TRP A 181 7.09 -10.30 5.56
C TRP A 181 6.91 -11.71 5.00
N THR A 182 7.25 -11.93 3.75
CA THR A 182 7.15 -13.24 3.09
C THR A 182 8.10 -14.24 3.72
N TYR A 183 9.34 -13.86 3.99
CA TYR A 183 10.28 -14.69 4.74
C TYR A 183 9.86 -14.89 6.19
N GLY A 184 9.30 -13.87 6.86
CA GLY A 184 8.74 -13.99 8.20
C GLY A 184 7.64 -15.05 8.29
N VAL A 185 6.69 -15.03 7.35
CA VAL A 185 5.62 -16.05 7.24
C VAL A 185 6.21 -17.43 6.96
N ALA A 186 7.21 -17.54 6.07
CA ALA A 186 7.87 -18.80 5.77
C ALA A 186 8.59 -19.41 6.99
N ILE A 187 9.26 -18.59 7.81
CA ILE A 187 9.90 -19.02 9.05
C ILE A 187 8.86 -19.56 10.03
N ILE A 188 7.77 -18.81 10.26
CA ILE A 188 6.69 -19.19 11.19
C ILE A 188 6.03 -20.50 10.72
N LEU A 189 5.74 -20.62 9.42
CA LEU A 189 5.17 -21.84 8.84
C LEU A 189 6.13 -23.04 9.02
N GLY A 190 7.39 -22.90 8.62
CA GLY A 190 8.37 -23.97 8.74
C GLY A 190 8.55 -24.44 10.19
N ALA A 191 8.61 -23.50 11.13
CA ALA A 191 8.74 -23.79 12.55
C ALA A 191 7.49 -24.46 13.16
N THR A 192 6.29 -23.97 12.82
CA THR A 192 5.03 -24.55 13.31
C THR A 192 4.84 -25.98 12.78
N CYS A 193 5.12 -26.22 11.49
CA CYS A 193 5.09 -27.56 10.92
C CYS A 193 6.15 -28.48 11.56
N ALA A 194 7.38 -28.00 11.80
CA ALA A 194 8.42 -28.78 12.47
C ALA A 194 8.03 -29.18 13.91
N LEU A 195 7.46 -28.24 14.67
CA LEU A 195 6.96 -28.48 16.02
C LEU A 195 5.80 -29.49 16.02
N GLY A 196 4.82 -29.31 15.12
CA GLY A 196 3.67 -30.21 14.97
C GLY A 196 4.11 -31.64 14.62
N HIS A 197 5.02 -31.79 13.65
CA HIS A 197 5.58 -33.08 13.28
C HIS A 197 6.36 -33.74 14.43
N GLY A 198 7.10 -32.94 15.21
CA GLY A 198 7.77 -33.40 16.42
C GLY A 198 6.78 -33.94 17.46
N LEU A 199 5.69 -33.22 17.72
CA LEU A 199 4.65 -33.62 18.68
C LEU A 199 3.95 -34.92 18.26
N LEU A 200 3.53 -35.01 16.99
CA LEU A 200 2.86 -36.21 16.45
C LEU A 200 3.75 -37.46 16.56
N ASN A 201 5.03 -37.33 16.19
CA ASN A 201 5.97 -38.46 16.27
C ASN A 201 6.30 -38.88 17.71
N THR A 202 6.33 -37.94 18.67
CA THR A 202 6.50 -38.29 20.08
C THR A 202 5.28 -39.02 20.65
N SER A 203 4.08 -38.73 20.14
CA SER A 203 2.85 -39.40 20.56
C SER A 203 2.81 -40.86 20.07
N ILE A 204 3.12 -41.09 18.79
CA ILE A 204 3.13 -42.44 18.18
C ILE A 204 4.20 -43.34 18.81
N LYS A 205 5.33 -42.79 19.25
CA LYS A 205 6.40 -43.56 19.92
C LYS A 205 6.11 -43.89 21.38
N ARG A 206 5.10 -43.29 22.01
CA ARG A 206 4.70 -43.65 23.38
C ARG A 206 3.81 -44.90 23.44
N THR A 207 3.23 -45.33 22.33
CA THR A 207 2.68 -46.69 22.17
C THR A 207 3.77 -47.65 21.71
N ALA A 208 4.89 -47.68 22.43
CA ALA A 208 5.94 -48.67 22.19
C ALA A 208 5.40 -50.05 22.57
N HIS A 209 5.09 -50.85 21.55
CA HIS A 209 4.74 -52.25 21.72
C HIS A 209 5.92 -52.95 22.45
N PRO A 210 5.68 -53.79 23.49
CA PRO A 210 6.73 -54.42 24.32
C PRO A 210 7.65 -55.41 23.58
N LEU A 211 7.61 -55.46 22.24
CA LEU A 211 8.37 -56.37 21.38
C LEU A 211 9.26 -55.64 20.35
N MET A 212 9.43 -54.31 20.43
CA MET A 212 10.35 -53.61 19.53
C MET A 212 11.80 -53.93 19.91
N LEU A 213 12.49 -54.67 19.02
CA LEU A 213 13.90 -55.03 19.10
C LEU A 213 14.80 -53.80 19.32
N ASP A 214 15.63 -53.89 20.36
CA ASP A 214 16.70 -52.95 20.71
C ASP A 214 17.69 -52.82 19.55
N GLY A 215 17.60 -51.72 18.80
CA GLY A 215 18.57 -51.47 17.70
C GLY A 215 18.31 -50.24 16.85
N GLN A 216 17.09 -49.68 16.87
CA GLN A 216 16.80 -48.46 16.13
C GLN A 216 17.24 -47.23 16.94
N LYS A 217 18.48 -46.77 16.72
CA LYS A 217 19.02 -45.52 17.28
C LYS A 217 18.00 -44.39 17.05
N SER A 218 17.42 -43.89 18.14
CA SER A 218 16.54 -42.73 18.14
C SER A 218 17.27 -41.56 17.49
N ARG A 219 16.71 -41.04 16.38
CA ARG A 219 17.17 -39.77 15.80
C ARG A 219 17.13 -38.73 16.92
N PRO A 220 18.18 -37.92 17.11
CA PRO A 220 18.17 -36.87 18.10
C PRO A 220 16.98 -35.96 17.80
N ALA A 221 16.03 -35.90 18.73
CA ALA A 221 14.92 -34.97 18.61
C ALA A 221 15.54 -33.57 18.54
N LEU A 222 15.21 -32.81 17.50
CA LEU A 222 15.59 -31.40 17.41
C LEU A 222 15.16 -30.74 18.72
N ARG A 223 16.12 -30.25 19.51
CA ARG A 223 15.85 -29.73 20.84
C ARG A 223 14.94 -28.51 20.63
N LYS A 224 13.69 -28.55 21.11
CA LYS A 224 12.69 -27.48 20.88
C LYS A 224 13.26 -26.06 21.12
N GLN A 225 14.15 -25.94 22.10
CA GLN A 225 14.87 -24.71 22.45
C GLN A 225 15.76 -24.16 21.30
N THR A 226 16.45 -25.03 20.54
CA THR A 226 17.30 -24.59 19.42
C THR A 226 16.47 -24.11 18.22
N LEU A 227 15.31 -24.72 17.99
CA LEU A 227 14.39 -24.28 16.93
C LEU A 227 13.81 -22.90 17.24
N MET A 228 13.31 -22.68 18.46
CA MET A 228 12.77 -21.37 18.86
C MET A 228 13.84 -20.27 18.80
N GLY A 229 15.06 -20.56 19.26
CA GLY A 229 16.19 -19.64 19.15
C GLY A 229 16.50 -19.27 17.70
N SER A 230 16.46 -20.24 16.77
CA SER A 230 16.63 -19.98 15.33
C SER A 230 15.55 -19.08 14.77
N VAL A 231 14.29 -19.33 15.13
CA VAL A 231 13.15 -18.55 14.63
C VAL A 231 13.28 -17.10 15.06
N MET A 232 13.52 -16.86 16.35
CA MET A 232 13.67 -15.50 16.88
C MET A 232 14.88 -14.80 16.27
N LEU A 233 16.01 -15.49 16.12
CA LEU A 233 17.20 -14.91 15.49
C LEU A 233 17.01 -14.61 14.01
N SER A 234 16.32 -15.48 13.25
CA SER A 234 15.96 -15.22 11.85
C SER A 234 15.03 -14.02 11.72
N LEU A 235 13.97 -13.93 12.54
CA LEU A 235 13.04 -12.81 12.52
C LEU A 235 13.72 -11.48 12.88
N PHE A 236 14.65 -11.50 13.82
CA PHE A 236 15.48 -10.35 14.13
C PHE A 236 16.43 -9.99 12.97
N ALA A 237 17.11 -10.96 12.39
CA ALA A 237 18.04 -10.73 11.29
C ALA A 237 17.36 -10.15 10.04
N ILE A 238 16.20 -10.67 9.64
CA ILE A 238 15.48 -10.13 8.46
C ILE A 238 14.96 -8.70 8.68
N SER A 239 14.66 -8.33 9.92
CA SER A 239 14.14 -6.99 10.25
C SER A 239 15.25 -5.95 10.48
N LEU A 240 16.50 -6.39 10.65
CA LEU A 240 17.62 -5.51 11.00
C LEU A 240 17.88 -4.39 9.97
N PRO A 241 17.96 -4.64 8.64
CA PRO A 241 18.22 -3.56 7.69
C PRO A 241 17.11 -2.49 7.69
N HIS A 242 15.86 -2.91 7.86
CA HIS A 242 14.71 -2.01 7.93
C HIS A 242 14.73 -1.16 9.20
N GLY A 243 15.09 -1.76 10.33
CA GLY A 243 15.29 -1.04 11.58
C GLY A 243 16.43 -0.03 11.49
N LEU A 244 17.56 -0.43 10.90
CA LEU A 244 18.71 0.44 10.70
C LEU A 244 18.40 1.58 9.73
N TYR A 245 17.79 1.30 8.57
CA TYR A 245 17.39 2.32 7.61
C TYR A 245 16.47 3.37 8.24
N ARG A 246 15.55 2.95 9.13
CA ARG A 246 14.69 3.87 9.86
C ARG A 246 15.45 4.74 10.87
N LEU A 247 16.52 4.23 11.47
CA LEU A 247 17.34 4.94 12.45
C LEU A 247 18.37 5.86 11.79
N THR A 248 18.94 5.45 10.65
CA THR A 248 20.00 6.17 9.95
C THR A 248 19.50 7.01 8.79
N GLY A 249 18.27 6.78 8.34
CA GLY A 249 17.62 7.51 7.26
C GLY A 249 17.26 8.92 7.71
N THR A 250 18.25 9.80 7.76
CA THR A 250 18.03 11.25 7.75
C THR A 250 17.70 11.66 6.31
N SER A 251 16.55 11.24 5.81
CA SER A 251 16.02 11.83 4.57
C SER A 251 15.76 13.29 4.88
N ALA A 252 16.42 14.20 4.17
CA ALA A 252 16.09 15.62 4.23
C ALA A 252 14.56 15.75 4.03
N PRO A 253 13.89 16.66 4.76
CA PRO A 253 12.47 16.88 4.58
C PRO A 253 12.23 17.16 3.09
N PRO A 254 11.24 16.50 2.46
CA PRO A 254 10.97 16.71 1.04
C PRO A 254 10.67 18.20 0.81
N GLU A 255 11.15 18.77 -0.28
CA GLU A 255 10.75 20.13 -0.69
C GLU A 255 9.50 20.06 -1.58
N MET A 256 8.71 21.13 -1.58
CA MET A 256 7.60 21.24 -2.54
C MET A 256 8.20 21.39 -3.94
N PRO A 257 7.78 20.60 -4.94
CA PRO A 257 8.26 20.78 -6.31
C PRO A 257 8.01 22.22 -6.80
N PRO A 258 8.86 22.75 -7.69
CA PRO A 258 8.66 24.09 -8.23
C PRO A 258 7.51 24.13 -9.23
N SER A 259 6.76 25.23 -9.23
CA SER A 259 5.73 25.50 -10.23
C SER A 259 6.33 25.59 -11.66
N PRO A 260 5.62 25.12 -12.71
CA PRO A 260 5.97 25.43 -14.11
C PRO A 260 5.98 26.92 -14.42
N SER A 261 5.03 27.62 -13.81
CA SER A 261 4.74 29.00 -14.13
C SER A 261 5.50 29.88 -13.14
N HIS A 262 6.33 30.76 -13.68
CA HIS A 262 7.25 31.58 -12.89
C HIS A 262 6.57 32.53 -11.88
N ASN A 263 5.23 32.67 -11.92
CA ASN A 263 4.45 33.53 -11.02
C ASN A 263 3.17 32.87 -10.49
N SER A 264 3.01 31.56 -10.65
CA SER A 264 1.83 30.85 -10.12
C SER A 264 2.25 29.86 -9.04
N PRO A 265 1.48 29.70 -7.96
CA PRO A 265 1.71 28.62 -7.02
C PRO A 265 1.59 27.26 -7.73
N LEU A 266 2.31 26.25 -7.25
CA LEU A 266 2.11 24.88 -7.73
C LEU A 266 0.77 24.34 -7.21
N LEU A 267 0.49 24.58 -5.93
CA LEU A 267 -0.67 24.04 -5.21
C LEU A 267 -1.53 25.17 -4.62
N GLU A 268 -2.82 25.17 -4.92
CA GLU A 268 -3.83 25.96 -4.22
C GLU A 268 -4.64 25.04 -3.31
N ILE A 269 -4.69 25.37 -2.02
CA ILE A 269 -5.54 24.70 -1.05
C ILE A 269 -6.87 25.45 -1.04
N LEU A 270 -7.92 24.80 -1.53
CA LEU A 270 -9.26 25.37 -1.64
C LEU A 270 -10.15 24.83 -0.52
N ILE A 271 -10.37 25.65 0.50
CA ILE A 271 -11.25 25.32 1.63
C ILE A 271 -12.69 25.70 1.28
N LEU A 272 -13.59 24.71 1.26
CA LEU A 272 -15.03 24.91 1.11
C LEU A 272 -15.72 25.00 2.47
N SER A 273 -16.62 25.98 2.59
CA SER A 273 -17.39 26.17 3.81
C SER A 273 -18.87 26.41 3.52
N HIS A 274 -19.73 25.86 4.37
CA HIS A 274 -21.18 26.05 4.31
C HIS A 274 -21.72 26.37 5.71
N PRO A 275 -22.80 27.17 5.85
CA PRO A 275 -23.36 27.51 7.15
C PRO A 275 -23.73 26.27 7.99
N ARG A 276 -23.42 26.34 9.29
CA ARG A 276 -23.82 25.35 10.30
C ARG A 276 -24.69 26.03 11.36
N PRO A 277 -25.62 25.31 12.04
CA PRO A 277 -26.52 25.91 13.02
C PRO A 277 -25.82 26.59 14.21
N ASN A 278 -24.66 26.08 14.65
CA ASN A 278 -23.89 26.65 15.75
C ASN A 278 -22.72 27.46 15.21
N VAL A 279 -22.90 28.78 15.12
CA VAL A 279 -21.91 29.73 14.57
C VAL A 279 -20.59 29.69 15.35
N THR A 280 -20.64 29.62 16.68
CA THR A 280 -19.43 29.61 17.53
C THR A 280 -18.60 28.36 17.28
N ALA A 281 -19.24 27.19 17.28
CA ALA A 281 -18.55 25.92 17.00
C ALA A 281 -18.02 25.87 15.57
N ALA A 282 -18.81 26.31 14.59
CA ALA A 282 -18.41 26.37 13.19
C ALA A 282 -17.21 27.32 12.97
N THR A 283 -17.20 28.48 13.63
CA THR A 283 -16.09 29.42 13.60
C THR A 283 -14.82 28.78 14.18
N ALA A 284 -14.92 28.06 15.29
CA ALA A 284 -13.78 27.37 15.91
C ALA A 284 -13.22 26.25 15.02
N ILE A 285 -14.10 25.45 14.41
CA ILE A 285 -13.75 24.38 13.47
C ILE A 285 -13.01 24.97 12.27
N MET A 286 -13.60 25.98 11.60
CA MET A 286 -12.99 26.62 10.44
C MET A 286 -11.63 27.25 10.76
N LYS A 287 -11.50 27.92 11.90
CA LYS A 287 -10.21 28.46 12.38
C LYS A 287 -9.17 27.37 12.59
N THR A 288 -9.58 26.24 13.14
CA THR A 288 -8.69 25.09 13.37
C THR A 288 -8.16 24.56 12.04
N THR A 289 -9.03 24.39 11.05
CA THR A 289 -8.67 23.97 9.69
C THR A 289 -7.71 24.96 9.04
N LEU A 290 -8.06 26.25 8.98
CA LEU A 290 -7.21 27.30 8.38
C LEU A 290 -5.83 27.38 9.04
N ASN A 291 -5.77 27.37 10.37
CA ASN A 291 -4.52 27.40 11.13
C ASN A 291 -3.61 26.20 10.84
N SER A 292 -4.17 25.04 10.50
CA SER A 292 -3.37 23.85 10.20
C SER A 292 -2.55 23.96 8.90
N TYR A 293 -2.96 24.84 7.99
CA TYR A 293 -2.29 25.07 6.70
C TYR A 293 -1.45 26.34 6.66
N LEU A 294 -1.79 27.34 7.49
CA LEU A 294 -1.14 28.65 7.51
C LEU A 294 0.41 28.63 7.60
N PRO A 295 1.06 27.73 8.39
CA PRO A 295 2.53 27.67 8.46
C PRO A 295 3.21 27.23 7.16
N PHE A 296 2.47 26.68 6.19
CA PHE A 296 3.00 26.07 4.98
C PHE A 296 2.78 26.93 3.72
N LEU A 297 2.21 28.12 3.87
CA LEU A 297 2.06 29.05 2.76
C LEU A 297 3.43 29.52 2.27
N SER A 298 3.59 29.57 0.96
CA SER A 298 4.84 29.94 0.29
C SER A 298 4.51 30.43 -1.12
N PRO A 299 5.48 30.95 -1.90
CA PRO A 299 5.22 31.29 -3.30
C PRO A 299 4.69 30.11 -4.14
N ASN A 300 4.96 28.86 -3.74
CA ASN A 300 4.48 27.65 -4.42
C ASN A 300 3.15 27.12 -3.85
N VAL A 301 2.64 27.69 -2.76
CA VAL A 301 1.48 27.16 -2.02
C VAL A 301 0.56 28.29 -1.58
N ALA A 302 -0.63 28.36 -2.19
CA ALA A 302 -1.67 29.31 -1.87
C ALA A 302 -2.79 28.66 -1.04
N LEU A 303 -3.55 29.49 -0.33
CA LEU A 303 -4.71 29.06 0.46
C LEU A 303 -5.88 30.01 0.23
N SER A 304 -7.00 29.42 -0.15
CA SER A 304 -8.25 30.10 -0.48
C SER A 304 -9.39 29.49 0.33
N ALA A 305 -10.34 30.31 0.76
CA ALA A 305 -11.56 29.91 1.42
C ALA A 305 -12.76 30.38 0.60
N PHE A 306 -13.64 29.45 0.23
CA PHE A 306 -14.79 29.69 -0.65
C PHE A 306 -16.10 29.33 0.04
N THR A 307 -17.13 30.13 -0.20
CA THR A 307 -18.51 29.78 0.11
C THR A 307 -19.48 30.29 -0.94
N HIS A 308 -20.47 29.47 -1.32
CA HIS A 308 -21.61 29.87 -2.14
C HIS A 308 -22.85 30.21 -1.28
N SER A 309 -22.61 30.79 -0.11
CA SER A 309 -23.66 31.24 0.80
C SER A 309 -23.39 32.66 1.25
N THR A 310 -24.31 33.56 0.92
CA THR A 310 -24.21 34.99 1.27
C THR A 310 -24.49 35.26 2.76
N ASP A 311 -25.18 34.34 3.44
CA ASP A 311 -25.41 34.38 4.89
C ASP A 311 -24.61 33.29 5.60
N HIS A 312 -23.34 33.59 5.89
CA HIS A 312 -22.42 32.66 6.55
C HIS A 312 -21.57 33.35 7.63
N GLN A 313 -22.17 33.56 8.81
CA GLN A 313 -21.52 34.30 9.89
C GLN A 313 -20.17 33.69 10.34
N ALA A 314 -20.03 32.36 10.33
CA ALA A 314 -18.78 31.72 10.74
C ALA A 314 -17.64 31.98 9.73
N PHE A 315 -17.96 32.01 8.43
CA PHE A 315 -17.02 32.41 7.38
C PHE A 315 -16.56 33.85 7.55
N MET A 316 -17.51 34.76 7.82
CA MET A 316 -17.21 36.18 8.06
C MET A 316 -16.32 36.38 9.29
N ASN A 317 -16.63 35.69 10.39
CA ASN A 317 -15.82 35.71 11.61
C ASN A 317 -14.39 35.19 11.36
N ALA A 318 -14.24 34.13 10.54
CA ALA A 318 -12.94 33.60 10.16
C ALA A 318 -12.16 34.60 9.30
N ARG A 319 -12.80 35.18 8.27
CA ARG A 319 -12.21 36.23 7.42
C ARG A 319 -11.69 37.41 8.24
N ASP A 320 -12.48 37.91 9.19
CA ASP A 320 -12.07 39.03 10.04
C ASP A 320 -10.88 38.67 10.95
N THR A 321 -10.82 37.42 11.41
CA THR A 321 -9.71 36.91 12.22
C THR A 321 -8.42 36.82 11.40
N PHE A 322 -8.53 36.43 10.13
CA PHE A 322 -7.40 36.19 9.22
C PHE A 322 -7.14 37.35 8.24
N LYS A 323 -7.71 38.53 8.46
CA LYS A 323 -7.58 39.69 7.54
C LYS A 323 -6.14 40.14 7.26
N ASN A 324 -5.19 39.76 8.11
CA ASN A 324 -3.76 40.12 8.00
C ASN A 324 -2.90 38.95 7.49
N THR A 325 -3.50 37.88 6.98
CA THR A 325 -2.78 36.73 6.39
C THR A 325 -2.98 36.69 4.88
N ASN A 326 -2.19 35.86 4.19
CA ASN A 326 -2.28 35.68 2.75
C ASN A 326 -3.37 34.67 2.34
N ILE A 327 -4.52 34.70 3.00
CA ILE A 327 -5.66 33.83 2.69
C ILE A 327 -6.66 34.62 1.86
N ASP A 328 -7.05 34.06 0.72
CA ASP A 328 -8.07 34.65 -0.14
C ASP A 328 -9.47 34.15 0.24
N PHE A 329 -10.34 35.05 0.70
CA PHE A 329 -11.72 34.71 1.08
C PHE A 329 -12.70 35.18 0.02
N PHE A 330 -13.44 34.25 -0.57
CA PHE A 330 -14.43 34.53 -1.59
C PHE A 330 -15.84 34.06 -1.18
N VAL A 331 -16.80 34.97 -1.32
CA VAL A 331 -18.24 34.70 -1.14
C VAL A 331 -18.87 34.84 -2.51
N ASP A 332 -19.35 33.73 -3.05
CA ASP A 332 -20.09 33.74 -4.30
C ASP A 332 -21.54 34.19 -4.05
N SER A 333 -22.00 35.10 -4.90
CA SER A 333 -23.35 35.68 -4.88
C SER A 333 -24.14 35.39 -6.15
N ASP A 334 -23.61 34.57 -7.05
CA ASP A 334 -24.26 34.22 -8.30
C ASP A 334 -25.55 33.43 -8.04
N SER A 335 -26.57 33.68 -8.87
CA SER A 335 -27.90 33.06 -8.74
C SER A 335 -28.09 31.99 -9.81
N HIS A 336 -28.50 30.80 -9.37
CA HIS A 336 -28.69 29.62 -10.24
C HIS A 336 -30.14 29.08 -10.14
N PRO A 337 -31.12 29.74 -10.79
CA PRO A 337 -32.54 29.37 -10.66
C PRO A 337 -32.89 28.01 -11.28
N ASP A 338 -32.03 27.50 -12.16
CA ASP A 338 -32.13 26.22 -12.87
C ASP A 338 -31.40 25.07 -12.17
N ALA A 339 -30.71 25.33 -11.06
CA ALA A 339 -29.95 24.36 -10.30
C ALA A 339 -30.52 24.15 -8.88
N ILE A 340 -30.39 22.92 -8.39
CA ILE A 340 -30.69 22.56 -7.00
C ILE A 340 -29.53 23.03 -6.13
N SER A 341 -29.81 23.93 -5.19
CA SER A 341 -28.83 24.32 -4.18
C SER A 341 -28.35 23.11 -3.38
N GLY A 342 -27.04 22.97 -3.25
CA GLY A 342 -26.41 21.84 -2.61
C GLY A 342 -24.93 21.69 -2.96
N GLN A 343 -24.36 20.55 -2.58
CA GLN A 343 -22.91 20.33 -2.69
C GLN A 343 -22.41 20.35 -4.15
N TYR A 344 -23.18 19.86 -5.12
CA TYR A 344 -22.77 19.88 -6.53
C TYR A 344 -22.62 21.32 -7.04
N LEU A 345 -23.65 22.15 -6.88
CA LEU A 345 -23.59 23.55 -7.29
C LEU A 345 -22.45 24.29 -6.56
N HIS A 346 -22.32 24.05 -5.26
CA HIS A 346 -21.26 24.65 -4.45
C HIS A 346 -19.86 24.32 -4.97
N LEU A 347 -19.62 23.07 -5.39
CA LEU A 347 -18.36 22.63 -6.00
C LEU A 347 -18.17 23.18 -7.41
N ALA A 348 -19.23 23.20 -8.23
CA ALA A 348 -19.17 23.74 -9.59
C ALA A 348 -18.70 25.20 -9.58
N GLU A 349 -19.30 26.02 -8.72
CA GLU A 349 -18.95 27.43 -8.61
C GLU A 349 -17.56 27.64 -8.00
N ALA A 350 -17.17 26.83 -7.01
CA ALA A 350 -15.82 26.89 -6.45
C ALA A 350 -14.75 26.56 -7.51
N PHE A 351 -14.97 25.53 -8.33
CA PHE A 351 -14.07 25.17 -9.41
C PHE A 351 -14.05 26.20 -10.53
N ARG A 352 -15.20 26.77 -10.90
CA ARG A 352 -15.30 27.86 -11.87
C ARG A 352 -14.48 29.07 -11.41
N TRP A 353 -14.72 29.54 -10.18
CA TRP A 353 -13.99 30.66 -9.59
C TRP A 353 -12.47 30.41 -9.59
N THR A 354 -12.04 29.23 -9.16
CA THR A 354 -10.61 28.85 -9.13
C THR A 354 -10.02 28.84 -10.55
N SER A 355 -10.77 28.33 -11.54
CA SER A 355 -10.33 28.29 -12.93
C SER A 355 -10.29 29.67 -13.60
N GLU A 356 -11.14 30.62 -13.19
CA GLU A 356 -11.23 31.96 -13.79
C GLU A 356 -10.29 32.98 -13.13
N LYS A 357 -9.66 32.62 -12.02
CA LYS A 357 -8.76 33.48 -11.23
C LYS A 357 -7.51 33.89 -12.02
N GLN A 358 -7.55 35.04 -12.68
CA GLN A 358 -6.49 35.51 -13.59
C GLN A 358 -5.11 35.75 -12.93
N ALA A 359 -5.07 36.08 -11.63
CA ALA A 359 -3.85 36.54 -10.97
C ALA A 359 -2.91 35.42 -10.48
N SER A 360 -3.41 34.18 -10.31
CA SER A 360 -2.61 33.10 -9.71
C SER A 360 -3.25 31.71 -9.91
N GLN A 361 -3.36 31.25 -11.16
CA GLN A 361 -3.87 29.90 -11.42
C GLN A 361 -2.86 28.85 -10.97
N ALA A 362 -3.16 28.14 -9.89
CA ALA A 362 -2.37 26.98 -9.48
C ALA A 362 -2.53 25.83 -10.47
N GLU A 363 -1.47 25.05 -10.66
CA GLU A 363 -1.54 23.84 -11.48
C GLU A 363 -2.34 22.72 -10.79
N TRP A 364 -2.29 22.67 -9.45
CA TRP A 364 -2.98 21.70 -8.64
C TRP A 364 -3.89 22.37 -7.62
N ILE A 365 -5.07 21.81 -7.44
CA ILE A 365 -6.08 22.29 -6.49
C ILE A 365 -6.31 21.18 -5.47
N MET A 366 -5.96 21.41 -4.20
CA MET A 366 -6.34 20.52 -3.11
C MET A 366 -7.66 21.01 -2.51
N LEU A 367 -8.73 20.28 -2.81
CA LEU A 367 -10.05 20.49 -2.24
C LEU A 367 -10.09 20.05 -0.79
N VAL A 368 -10.54 20.91 0.12
CA VAL A 368 -10.63 20.65 1.56
C VAL A 368 -11.96 21.18 2.09
N GLU A 369 -12.69 20.42 2.88
CA GLU A 369 -13.83 20.96 3.64
C GLU A 369 -13.32 21.68 4.90
N ASP A 370 -14.04 22.69 5.37
CA ASP A 370 -13.65 23.57 6.48
C ASP A 370 -13.52 22.88 7.86
N ASP A 371 -13.72 21.56 7.93
CA ASP A 371 -13.60 20.72 9.11
C ASP A 371 -12.59 19.57 8.97
N PHE A 372 -11.63 19.71 8.05
CA PHE A 372 -10.51 18.79 7.84
C PHE A 372 -9.14 19.45 8.04
N PRO A 373 -8.71 19.77 9.28
CA PRO A 373 -7.34 20.18 9.54
C PRO A 373 -6.31 19.09 9.16
N LEU A 374 -5.13 19.54 8.76
CA LEU A 374 -3.96 18.70 8.55
C LEU A 374 -3.39 18.19 9.88
N CYS A 375 -3.06 16.90 9.94
CA CYS A 375 -2.51 16.28 11.14
C CYS A 375 -1.00 16.35 11.25
N GLY A 376 -0.50 16.39 12.49
CA GLY A 376 0.92 16.24 12.78
C GLY A 376 1.79 17.41 12.29
N GLY A 377 1.17 18.55 11.93
CA GLY A 377 1.86 19.73 11.44
C GLY A 377 2.80 19.40 10.28
N GLU A 378 4.10 19.66 10.47
CA GLU A 378 5.13 19.45 9.46
C GLU A 378 5.19 17.98 8.99
N ALA A 379 4.91 17.00 9.85
CA ALA A 379 4.91 15.59 9.47
C ALA A 379 3.82 15.28 8.44
N GLY A 380 2.59 15.77 8.64
CA GLY A 380 1.51 15.63 7.65
C GLY A 380 1.80 16.40 6.38
N TRP A 381 2.39 17.60 6.51
CA TRP A 381 2.78 18.39 5.34
C TRP A 381 3.87 17.74 4.50
N ASN A 382 4.84 17.08 5.14
CA ASN A 382 5.87 16.29 4.45
C ASN A 382 5.25 15.16 3.61
N VAL A 383 4.14 14.57 4.07
CA VAL A 383 3.40 13.59 3.27
C VAL A 383 2.74 14.25 2.05
N VAL A 384 2.14 15.43 2.21
CA VAL A 384 1.59 16.19 1.06
C VAL A 384 2.70 16.47 0.03
N LYS A 385 3.88 16.93 0.48
CA LYS A 385 5.04 17.17 -0.39
C LYS A 385 5.50 15.91 -1.12
N ASN A 386 5.51 14.75 -0.45
CA ASN A 386 5.82 13.47 -1.10
C ASN A 386 4.79 13.11 -2.18
N VAL A 387 3.50 13.31 -1.91
CA VAL A 387 2.42 13.08 -2.89
C VAL A 387 2.60 14.02 -4.08
N MET A 388 2.86 15.30 -3.85
CA MET A 388 3.16 16.26 -4.92
C MET A 388 4.41 15.87 -5.73
N GLY A 389 5.46 15.38 -5.06
CA GLY A 389 6.66 14.86 -5.73
C GLY A 389 6.34 13.70 -6.68
N VAL A 390 5.46 12.78 -6.27
CA VAL A 390 5.02 11.65 -7.11
C VAL A 390 4.13 12.10 -8.27
N LEU A 391 3.27 13.11 -8.06
CA LEU A 391 2.43 13.70 -9.09
C LEU A 391 3.27 14.43 -10.16
N GLU A 392 4.30 15.16 -9.73
CA GLU A 392 5.18 15.92 -10.62
C GLU A 392 6.32 15.09 -11.24
N HIS A 393 6.63 13.90 -10.71
CA HIS A 393 7.78 13.09 -11.16
C HIS A 393 7.76 12.79 -12.66
N ASN A 394 6.59 12.52 -13.23
CA ASN A 394 6.42 12.14 -14.64
C ASN A 394 6.28 13.33 -15.59
N ARG A 395 6.44 14.56 -15.10
CA ARG A 395 6.33 15.76 -15.94
C ARG A 395 7.50 15.90 -16.92
N VAL A 396 8.68 15.38 -16.55
CA VAL A 396 9.92 15.54 -17.33
C VAL A 396 10.01 14.52 -18.48
N ASP A 397 9.42 13.33 -18.34
CA ASP A 397 9.46 12.27 -19.36
C ASP A 397 8.18 12.23 -20.19
N SER A 398 8.14 13.09 -21.21
CA SER A 398 7.02 13.23 -22.17
C SER A 398 6.77 12.00 -23.06
N LYS A 399 7.55 10.93 -22.94
CA LYS A 399 7.58 9.86 -23.95
C LYS A 399 6.77 8.61 -23.68
N GLN A 400 6.30 8.30 -22.46
CA GLN A 400 5.48 7.08 -22.30
C GLN A 400 4.78 6.83 -20.94
N THR A 401 5.00 7.64 -19.90
CA THR A 401 4.38 7.38 -18.60
C THR A 401 2.97 7.95 -18.53
N SER A 402 2.02 7.17 -18.04
CA SER A 402 0.64 7.62 -17.79
C SER A 402 0.65 8.86 -16.88
N ARG A 403 0.14 9.99 -17.37
CA ARG A 403 0.07 11.24 -16.59
C ARG A 403 -0.91 11.02 -15.43
N LYS A 404 -0.41 11.20 -14.21
CA LYS A 404 -1.23 11.23 -12.99
C LYS A 404 -1.97 12.56 -12.96
N LEU A 405 -3.28 12.54 -12.73
CA LEU A 405 -4.11 13.74 -12.76
C LEU A 405 -4.79 14.05 -11.43
N GLY A 406 -4.55 13.22 -10.41
CA GLY A 406 -5.01 13.52 -9.08
C GLY A 406 -4.26 12.83 -7.95
N GLY A 407 -4.38 13.39 -6.77
CA GLY A 407 -3.98 12.80 -5.50
C GLY A 407 -5.16 12.74 -4.52
N PHE A 408 -5.05 11.91 -3.48
CA PHE A 408 -6.04 11.82 -2.42
C PHE A 408 -5.38 11.50 -1.08
N VAL A 409 -5.31 12.49 -0.20
CA VAL A 409 -4.60 12.43 1.10
C VAL A 409 -5.55 12.38 2.30
N GLY A 410 -6.83 12.67 2.07
CA GLY A 410 -7.89 12.71 3.08
C GLY A 410 -8.98 11.65 2.83
N THR A 411 -10.23 12.01 3.08
CA THR A 411 -11.39 11.14 2.87
C THR A 411 -12.61 11.96 2.44
N GLY A 412 -13.66 11.30 1.95
CA GLY A 412 -14.84 11.98 1.43
C GLY A 412 -14.46 12.99 0.33
N GLY A 413 -14.96 14.22 0.44
CA GLY A 413 -14.62 15.33 -0.46
C GLY A 413 -13.32 16.07 -0.13
N SER A 414 -12.63 15.70 0.95
CA SER A 414 -11.50 16.46 1.50
C SER A 414 -10.15 15.80 1.23
N GLY A 415 -9.15 16.60 0.86
CA GLY A 415 -7.82 16.14 0.49
C GLY A 415 -7.72 15.58 -0.92
N LEU A 416 -8.70 15.88 -1.79
CA LEU A 416 -8.64 15.56 -3.21
C LEU A 416 -7.75 16.61 -3.91
N ILE A 417 -6.62 16.18 -4.44
CA ILE A 417 -5.69 17.00 -5.21
C ILE A 417 -6.02 16.81 -6.68
N ILE A 418 -6.38 17.86 -7.38
CA ILE A 418 -6.96 17.84 -8.71
C ILE A 418 -6.05 18.65 -9.63
N HIS A 419 -5.62 18.06 -10.74
CA HIS A 419 -4.90 18.81 -11.76
C HIS A 419 -5.83 19.82 -12.44
N HIS A 420 -5.37 21.06 -12.66
CA HIS A 420 -6.16 22.17 -13.19
C HIS A 420 -6.89 21.83 -14.51
N THR A 421 -6.28 21.01 -15.36
CA THR A 421 -6.91 20.59 -16.64
C THR A 421 -8.19 19.77 -16.48
N LEU A 422 -8.48 19.24 -15.29
CA LEU A 422 -9.72 18.52 -15.01
C LEU A 422 -10.86 19.44 -14.57
N LEU A 423 -10.60 20.69 -14.17
CA LEU A 423 -11.63 21.59 -13.67
C LEU A 423 -12.79 21.80 -14.67
N PRO A 424 -12.57 22.02 -15.98
CA PRO A 424 -13.70 22.19 -16.92
C PRO A 424 -14.62 20.96 -16.98
N ILE A 425 -14.06 19.76 -16.89
CA ILE A 425 -14.82 18.50 -16.88
C ILE A 425 -15.60 18.37 -15.58
N LEU A 426 -14.96 18.65 -14.44
CA LEU A 426 -15.60 18.59 -13.14
C LEU A 426 -16.71 19.64 -12.98
N ILE A 427 -16.52 20.87 -13.49
CA ILE A 427 -17.57 21.90 -13.53
C ILE A 427 -18.78 21.40 -14.31
N LEU A 428 -18.57 20.84 -15.50
CA LEU A 428 -19.65 20.26 -16.32
C LEU A 428 -20.37 19.11 -15.60
N LEU A 429 -19.62 18.19 -14.99
CA LEU A 429 -20.19 17.07 -14.23
C LEU A 429 -20.99 17.56 -13.03
N MET A 430 -20.46 18.48 -12.24
CA MET A 430 -21.14 19.03 -11.06
C MET A 430 -22.40 19.78 -11.46
N ASN A 431 -22.37 20.61 -12.52
CA ASN A 431 -23.55 21.31 -13.02
C ASN A 431 -24.63 20.35 -13.53
N THR A 432 -24.24 19.33 -14.31
CA THR A 432 -25.18 18.28 -14.76
C THR A 432 -25.86 17.59 -13.57
N HIS A 433 -25.09 17.35 -12.50
CA HIS A 433 -25.59 16.81 -11.25
C HIS A 433 -26.32 17.83 -10.36
N ALA A 434 -26.30 19.13 -10.66
CA ALA A 434 -27.04 20.16 -9.92
C ALA A 434 -28.37 20.51 -10.59
N GLU A 435 -28.48 20.40 -11.92
CA GLU A 435 -29.66 20.75 -12.71
C GLU A 435 -30.98 20.19 -12.12
N ILE A 436 -32.01 21.06 -12.05
CA ILE A 436 -33.37 20.67 -11.64
C ILE A 436 -33.96 19.66 -12.62
N SER A 437 -33.78 19.91 -13.92
CA SER A 437 -34.18 19.00 -15.02
C SER A 437 -33.04 18.04 -15.40
N SER A 438 -32.33 17.51 -14.39
CA SER A 438 -31.17 16.63 -14.59
C SER A 438 -31.47 15.54 -15.63
N LYS A 439 -30.60 15.45 -16.65
CA LYS A 439 -30.66 14.42 -17.71
C LYS A 439 -30.22 13.03 -17.23
N ILE A 440 -29.75 12.92 -15.98
CA ILE A 440 -29.45 11.63 -15.35
C ILE A 440 -30.75 10.83 -15.28
N SER A 441 -30.70 9.59 -15.79
CA SER A 441 -31.86 8.70 -15.81
C SER A 441 -32.52 8.65 -14.43
N PRO A 442 -33.86 8.72 -14.32
CA PRO A 442 -34.56 8.66 -13.03
C PRO A 442 -34.32 7.33 -12.29
N ASN A 443 -33.86 6.29 -13.00
CA ASN A 443 -33.48 4.99 -12.42
C ASN A 443 -32.02 4.94 -11.96
N ALA A 444 -31.20 5.93 -12.30
CA ALA A 444 -29.81 6.01 -11.86
C ALA A 444 -29.75 6.68 -10.49
N THR A 445 -29.09 6.03 -9.53
CA THR A 445 -28.88 6.59 -8.20
C THR A 445 -27.91 7.77 -8.27
N ARG A 446 -28.32 8.93 -7.75
CA ARG A 446 -27.47 10.12 -7.69
C ARG A 446 -26.32 9.85 -6.70
N ARG A 447 -25.10 9.69 -7.22
CA ARG A 447 -23.88 9.46 -6.42
C ARG A 447 -23.42 10.75 -5.75
N PRO A 448 -23.07 10.77 -4.46
CA PRO A 448 -22.45 11.91 -3.78
C PRO A 448 -21.35 12.61 -4.61
N ALA A 449 -21.22 13.93 -4.47
CA ALA A 449 -20.34 14.75 -5.32
C ALA A 449 -18.87 14.35 -5.22
N ASP A 450 -18.42 13.99 -4.02
CA ASP A 450 -17.07 13.46 -3.78
C ASP A 450 -16.81 12.17 -4.54
N LEU A 451 -17.77 11.24 -4.59
CA LEU A 451 -17.63 10.01 -5.38
C LEU A 451 -17.54 10.29 -6.88
N VAL A 452 -18.28 11.27 -7.39
CA VAL A 452 -18.18 11.68 -8.80
C VAL A 452 -16.78 12.23 -9.13
N ILE A 453 -16.22 13.07 -8.26
CA ILE A 453 -14.84 13.57 -8.41
C ILE A 453 -13.84 12.42 -8.33
N GLN A 454 -13.97 11.54 -7.32
CA GLN A 454 -13.08 10.38 -7.16
C GLN A 454 -13.11 9.45 -8.37
N ASP A 455 -14.30 9.14 -8.91
CA ASP A 455 -14.45 8.31 -10.11
C ASP A 455 -13.84 8.99 -11.35
N CYS A 456 -13.92 10.32 -11.43
CA CYS A 456 -13.24 11.08 -12.47
C CYS A 456 -11.71 10.97 -12.35
N LEU A 457 -11.15 11.14 -11.15
CA LEU A 457 -9.70 11.02 -10.92
C LEU A 457 -9.16 9.60 -11.14
N LEU A 458 -10.01 8.59 -10.94
CA LEU A 458 -9.71 7.19 -11.27
C LEU A 458 -9.84 6.88 -12.77
N GLY A 459 -10.40 7.79 -13.58
CA GLY A 459 -10.73 7.54 -14.98
C GLY A 459 -11.88 6.53 -15.17
N ALA A 460 -12.71 6.34 -14.15
CA ALA A 460 -13.90 5.49 -14.18
C ALA A 460 -15.11 6.22 -14.80
N ASP A 461 -15.15 7.55 -14.69
CA ASP A 461 -16.17 8.36 -15.36
C ASP A 461 -15.82 8.54 -16.86
N PRO A 462 -16.77 8.30 -17.79
CA PRO A 462 -16.49 8.33 -19.23
C PRO A 462 -16.09 9.70 -19.77
N LEU A 463 -16.40 10.79 -19.05
CA LEU A 463 -15.99 12.14 -19.45
C LEU A 463 -14.57 12.48 -19.01
N CYS A 464 -13.96 11.66 -18.14
CA CYS A 464 -12.64 11.92 -17.58
C CYS A 464 -11.56 11.12 -18.32
N PRO A 465 -10.33 11.65 -18.44
CA PRO A 465 -9.24 10.96 -19.13
C PRO A 465 -8.99 9.58 -18.53
N ARG A 466 -9.12 8.55 -19.36
CA ARG A 466 -8.81 7.17 -18.97
C ARG A 466 -7.37 6.86 -19.29
N GLN A 467 -6.65 6.26 -18.34
CA GLN A 467 -5.32 5.73 -18.61
C GLN A 467 -5.43 4.40 -19.36
N GLU A 468 -4.80 4.31 -20.53
CA GLU A 468 -4.85 3.14 -21.42
C GLU A 468 -4.24 1.88 -20.79
N SER A 469 -3.29 2.04 -19.86
CA SER A 469 -2.53 0.95 -19.23
C SER A 469 -3.09 0.45 -17.90
N GLY A 470 -4.31 0.83 -17.52
CA GLY A 470 -5.03 0.24 -16.38
C GLY A 470 -4.40 0.47 -15.00
N GLY A 471 -3.47 1.43 -14.86
CA GLY A 471 -2.82 1.70 -13.58
C GLY A 471 -2.41 3.15 -13.39
N GLY A 472 -2.90 3.77 -12.31
CA GLY A 472 -2.25 4.90 -11.65
C GLY A 472 -2.73 6.30 -12.02
N GLY A 473 -4.04 6.54 -12.16
CA GLY A 473 -4.56 7.91 -12.31
C GLY A 473 -4.42 8.75 -11.03
N LEU A 474 -4.47 8.06 -9.89
CA LEU A 474 -4.61 8.64 -8.57
C LEU A 474 -3.47 8.20 -7.63
N VAL A 475 -2.82 9.17 -7.00
CA VAL A 475 -1.84 8.95 -5.93
C VAL A 475 -2.52 9.08 -4.58
N ILE A 476 -2.45 8.07 -3.73
CA ILE A 476 -3.04 8.10 -2.39
C ILE A 476 -1.98 8.01 -1.32
N THR A 477 -2.32 8.39 -0.09
CA THR A 477 -1.53 8.05 1.09
C THR A 477 -1.93 6.67 1.62
N SER A 478 -1.02 5.99 2.31
CA SER A 478 -1.35 4.71 2.98
C SER A 478 -2.34 4.93 4.14
N ARG A 479 -2.31 6.11 4.75
CA ARG A 479 -3.16 6.53 5.88
C ARG A 479 -3.69 7.95 5.66
N LEU A 480 -4.84 8.25 6.25
CA LEU A 480 -5.40 9.60 6.30
C LEU A 480 -4.46 10.53 7.07
N ILE A 481 -4.15 11.68 6.47
CA ILE A 481 -3.35 12.74 7.11
C ILE A 481 -4.18 13.98 7.46
N MET A 482 -5.50 13.89 7.29
CA MET A 482 -6.46 14.95 7.61
C MET A 482 -7.48 14.41 8.61
N ASP A 483 -7.82 15.22 9.61
CA ASP A 483 -8.70 14.82 10.70
C ASP A 483 -10.10 15.34 10.47
N HIS A 484 -11.11 14.49 10.46
CA HIS A 484 -12.49 14.97 10.36
C HIS A 484 -13.00 15.44 11.73
N ILE A 485 -12.89 16.74 12.03
CA ILE A 485 -13.33 17.32 13.31
C ILE A 485 -14.80 17.77 13.29
N GLY A 486 -15.42 17.84 12.11
CA GLY A 486 -16.81 18.26 11.92
C GLY A 486 -17.85 17.15 12.10
N GLY A 487 -17.42 15.90 12.32
CA GLY A 487 -18.31 14.80 12.69
C GLY A 487 -19.13 15.09 13.97
N MET A 488 -18.63 15.98 14.83
CA MET A 488 -19.32 16.48 16.03
C MET A 488 -20.25 17.68 15.78
N ALA A 489 -20.27 18.24 14.57
CA ALA A 489 -21.03 19.44 14.19
C ALA A 489 -21.64 19.29 12.79
N THR A 490 -22.26 18.14 12.54
CA THR A 490 -22.90 17.79 11.26
C THR A 490 -23.90 18.86 10.79
N THR A 491 -23.88 19.18 9.51
CA THR A 491 -24.89 20.03 8.85
C THR A 491 -26.24 19.32 8.74
N ASN A 492 -26.26 17.99 8.78
CA ASN A 492 -27.47 17.17 8.78
C ASN A 492 -27.95 16.89 10.22
N LYS A 493 -29.13 17.43 10.58
CA LYS A 493 -29.76 17.29 11.91
C LYS A 493 -30.09 15.84 12.30
N TYR A 494 -30.19 14.91 11.35
CA TYR A 494 -30.59 13.52 11.59
C TYR A 494 -29.41 12.54 11.62
N LYS A 495 -28.19 13.02 11.38
CA LYS A 495 -26.99 12.17 11.39
C LYS A 495 -26.48 12.04 12.83
N ALA A 496 -26.34 10.80 13.31
CA ALA A 496 -25.75 10.55 14.63
C ALA A 496 -24.32 11.09 14.69
N TYR A 497 -23.95 11.69 15.83
CA TYR A 497 -22.57 12.08 16.12
C TYR A 497 -21.67 10.85 15.99
N ASN A 498 -20.59 10.99 15.23
CA ASN A 498 -19.64 9.91 14.97
C ASN A 498 -18.25 10.45 15.29
N GLU A 499 -17.89 10.40 16.57
CA GLU A 499 -16.70 11.07 17.12
C GLU A 499 -15.39 10.45 16.60
N ASP A 500 -15.42 9.19 16.16
CA ASP A 500 -14.19 8.42 15.93
C ASP A 500 -13.90 8.05 14.47
N LYS A 501 -14.80 8.32 13.52
CA LYS A 501 -14.60 7.89 12.13
C LYS A 501 -13.81 8.91 11.33
N TRP A 502 -12.92 8.39 10.49
CA TRP A 502 -12.15 9.19 9.53
C TRP A 502 -11.16 10.16 10.19
N ARG A 503 -10.58 9.71 11.31
CA ARG A 503 -9.52 10.42 12.02
C ARG A 503 -8.18 10.17 11.35
N CYS A 504 -7.18 10.96 11.70
CA CYS A 504 -5.83 10.74 11.22
C CYS A 504 -5.26 9.36 11.57
N GLY A 505 -4.42 8.85 10.67
CA GLY A 505 -3.81 7.54 10.79
C GLY A 505 -4.69 6.37 10.32
N TRP A 506 -6.00 6.59 10.12
CA TRP A 506 -6.89 5.59 9.55
C TRP A 506 -6.40 5.15 8.17
N ARG A 507 -6.65 3.89 7.81
CA ARG A 507 -6.33 3.38 6.47
C ARG A 507 -7.11 4.17 5.41
N HIS A 508 -6.42 4.60 4.35
CA HIS A 508 -7.07 5.27 3.23
C HIS A 508 -8.10 4.34 2.53
N PRO A 509 -9.31 4.80 2.15
CA PRO A 509 -10.36 3.94 1.57
C PRO A 509 -9.90 3.14 0.34
N PHE A 510 -9.10 3.77 -0.52
CA PHE A 510 -8.61 3.15 -1.76
C PHE A 510 -7.34 2.31 -1.56
N HIS A 511 -6.82 2.21 -0.34
CA HIS A 511 -5.63 1.40 -0.06
C HIS A 511 -5.84 -0.06 -0.50
N GLY A 512 -4.90 -0.58 -1.28
CA GLY A 512 -4.92 -1.93 -1.86
C GLY A 512 -5.49 -2.02 -3.28
N ARG A 513 -6.18 -0.98 -3.77
CA ARG A 513 -6.66 -0.94 -5.16
C ARG A 513 -5.49 -0.98 -6.16
N PRO A 514 -5.60 -1.72 -7.28
CA PRO A 514 -4.55 -1.76 -8.29
C PRO A 514 -4.44 -0.46 -9.09
N GLU A 515 -5.52 0.33 -9.16
CA GLU A 515 -5.59 1.55 -9.97
C GLU A 515 -4.88 2.76 -9.31
N VAL A 516 -4.44 2.61 -8.05
CA VAL A 516 -3.85 3.70 -7.26
C VAL A 516 -2.39 3.43 -6.91
N GLU A 517 -1.61 4.51 -6.92
CA GLU A 517 -0.25 4.50 -6.38
C GLU A 517 -0.26 4.96 -4.93
N VAL A 518 0.58 4.39 -4.07
CA VAL A 518 0.53 4.67 -2.63
C VAL A 518 1.83 5.26 -2.12
N VAL A 519 1.72 6.43 -1.52
CA VAL A 519 2.77 7.04 -0.69
C VAL A 519 2.64 6.53 0.74
N VAL A 520 3.69 5.93 1.27
CA VAL A 520 3.69 5.36 2.61
C VAL A 520 3.85 6.46 3.67
N VAL A 521 2.92 6.47 4.63
CA VAL A 521 2.89 7.35 5.82
C VAL A 521 3.32 6.64 7.09
#